data_AF-A0A7Y7WMI1-F1
#
_entry.id   AF-A0A7Y7WMI1-F1
#
_cell.length_a   1.000
_cell.length_b   1.000
_cell.length_c   1.000
_cell.angle_alpha   90.00
_cell.angle_beta   90.00
_cell.angle_gamma   90.00
#
_symmetry.space_group_name_H-M   'P 1'
#
loop_
_entity.id
_entity.type
_entity.pdbx_description
1 polymer ?
#
loop_
_entity_poly.entity_id
_entity_poly.type
_entity_poly.pdbx_seq_one_letter_code
_entity_poly.pdbx_strand_id
1 'polypeptide(L)'
;MLTDEQNKQILQGLKKDFGEQASFSYAVSSDHNGTVTKTVRAILTCSSINPPRYLDAVVHRVHDAGLGWPDKVEFVYTCGFVRPPSFELTPREMSQAMEERAKEDFTCRDVRAGTYSIPGTQTQQSMFVQDGAVDMKFSKDEDGRVVKAQWTTGEQFMQPKEQLRLMRCMTYALLRTLAPELSTQEVQTEADAIWPANGDSASVKIGRYTVESKSKPLEMIAYPVR
;
A
#
# COMPACT_ATOMS: atom_id res chain seq x y z
N MET A 1 31.69 -10.38 -29.89
CA MET A 1 30.22 -10.41 -29.67
C MET A 1 29.88 -11.66 -28.90
N LEU A 2 28.79 -11.63 -28.12
CA LEU A 2 28.30 -12.80 -27.37
C LEU A 2 27.58 -13.74 -28.34
N THR A 3 27.89 -15.04 -28.31
CA THR A 3 27.11 -16.04 -29.06
C THR A 3 25.86 -16.46 -28.28
N ASP A 4 24.83 -16.96 -28.99
CA ASP A 4 23.60 -17.44 -28.35
C ASP A 4 23.86 -18.57 -27.34
N GLU A 5 24.83 -19.44 -27.65
CA GLU A 5 25.22 -20.54 -26.77
C GLU A 5 25.90 -20.02 -25.49
N GLN A 6 26.85 -19.08 -25.61
CA GLN A 6 27.47 -18.44 -24.44
C GLN A 6 26.44 -17.68 -23.60
N ASN A 7 25.51 -16.96 -24.24
CA ASN A 7 24.44 -16.25 -23.55
C ASN A 7 23.56 -17.20 -22.74
N LYS A 8 23.16 -18.32 -23.36
CA LYS A 8 22.33 -19.33 -22.73
C LYS A 8 23.05 -19.99 -21.55
N GLN A 9 24.31 -20.34 -21.69
CA GLN A 9 25.11 -20.96 -20.63
C GLN A 9 25.27 -20.03 -19.42
N ILE A 10 25.59 -18.75 -19.65
CA ILE A 10 25.71 -17.76 -18.58
C ILE A 10 24.36 -17.56 -17.89
N LEU A 11 23.26 -17.36 -18.64
CA LEU A 11 21.92 -17.18 -18.07
C LEU A 11 21.46 -18.41 -17.28
N GLN A 12 21.68 -19.62 -17.79
CA GLN A 12 21.31 -20.84 -17.06
C GLN A 12 22.09 -20.97 -15.75
N GLY A 13 23.38 -20.66 -15.76
CA GLY A 13 24.20 -20.65 -14.55
C GLY A 13 23.73 -19.62 -13.53
N LEU A 14 23.43 -18.40 -13.98
CA LEU A 14 22.89 -17.35 -13.12
C LEU A 14 21.53 -17.73 -12.55
N LYS A 15 20.62 -18.26 -13.37
CA LYS A 15 19.29 -18.69 -12.92
C LYS A 15 19.34 -19.83 -11.91
N LYS A 16 20.27 -20.77 -12.09
CA LYS A 16 20.50 -21.85 -11.14
C LYS A 16 20.91 -21.33 -9.75
N ASP A 17 21.79 -20.32 -9.71
CA ASP A 17 22.35 -19.82 -8.45
C ASP A 17 21.48 -18.73 -7.79
N PHE A 18 20.71 -18.00 -8.59
CA PHE A 18 20.04 -16.75 -8.20
C PHE A 18 18.56 -16.69 -8.58
N GLY A 19 17.99 -17.75 -9.15
CA GLY A 19 16.57 -17.84 -9.51
C GLY A 19 16.24 -17.26 -10.89
N GLU A 20 15.01 -17.49 -11.35
CA GLU A 20 14.57 -17.21 -12.71
C GLU A 20 14.60 -15.72 -13.11
N GLN A 21 14.57 -14.83 -12.13
CA GLN A 21 14.69 -13.38 -12.31
C GLN A 21 16.13 -12.90 -12.61
N ALA A 22 17.12 -13.78 -12.54
CA ALA A 22 18.50 -13.43 -12.85
C ALA A 22 18.67 -13.11 -14.35
N SER A 23 19.25 -11.96 -14.65
CA SER A 23 19.50 -11.49 -16.01
C SER A 23 20.80 -10.69 -16.13
N PHE A 24 21.38 -10.70 -17.32
CA PHE A 24 22.55 -9.90 -17.65
C PHE A 24 22.50 -9.47 -19.12
N SER A 25 23.32 -8.48 -19.47
CA SER A 25 23.62 -8.18 -20.87
C SER A 25 25.11 -7.90 -21.06
N TYR A 26 25.61 -8.21 -22.24
CA TYR A 26 27.00 -7.96 -22.64
C TYR A 26 27.04 -7.17 -23.93
N ALA A 27 27.87 -6.12 -23.97
CA ALA A 27 28.05 -5.27 -25.13
C ALA A 27 29.53 -5.02 -25.39
N VAL A 28 29.88 -4.89 -26.67
CA VAL A 28 31.20 -4.44 -27.11
C VAL A 28 30.99 -3.18 -27.93
N SER A 29 31.64 -2.08 -27.54
CA SER A 29 31.60 -0.81 -28.25
C SER A 29 33.01 -0.42 -28.67
N SER A 30 33.13 0.33 -29.77
CA SER A 30 34.37 1.01 -30.15
C SER A 30 34.16 2.51 -30.11
N ASP A 31 35.11 3.25 -29.57
CA ASP A 31 35.12 4.72 -29.68
C ASP A 31 35.67 5.19 -31.04
N HIS A 32 35.66 6.50 -31.28
CA HIS A 32 36.17 7.14 -32.49
C HIS A 32 37.69 6.99 -32.69
N ASN A 33 38.41 6.59 -31.63
CA ASN A 33 39.86 6.33 -31.65
C ASN A 33 40.17 4.84 -31.84
N GLY A 34 39.16 3.99 -32.02
CA GLY A 34 39.33 2.54 -32.19
C GLY A 34 39.54 1.77 -30.88
N THR A 35 39.35 2.41 -29.72
CA THR A 35 39.39 1.75 -28.41
C THR A 35 38.16 0.87 -28.27
N VAL A 36 38.38 -0.44 -28.10
CA VAL A 36 37.31 -1.42 -27.88
C VAL A 36 37.06 -1.57 -26.39
N THR A 37 35.81 -1.41 -25.97
CA THR A 37 35.36 -1.53 -24.57
C THR A 37 34.33 -2.65 -24.44
N LYS A 38 34.60 -3.60 -23.54
CA LYS A 38 33.68 -4.67 -23.16
C LYS A 38 32.90 -4.24 -21.92
N THR A 39 31.59 -4.10 -22.06
CA THR A 39 30.69 -3.75 -20.96
C THR A 39 29.82 -4.93 -20.60
N VAL A 40 29.81 -5.31 -19.32
CA VAL A 40 28.82 -6.23 -18.76
C VAL A 40 27.85 -5.45 -17.89
N ARG A 41 26.56 -5.73 -18.02
CA ARG A 41 25.51 -5.17 -17.18
C ARG A 41 24.83 -6.31 -16.42
N ALA A 42 24.99 -6.32 -15.10
CA ALA A 42 24.31 -7.22 -14.20
C ALA A 42 22.95 -6.62 -13.81
N ILE A 43 21.87 -7.33 -14.13
CA ILE A 43 20.49 -6.85 -13.89
C ILE A 43 19.90 -7.68 -12.77
N LEU A 44 19.60 -7.05 -11.64
CA LEU A 44 18.98 -7.69 -10.50
C LEU A 44 17.62 -7.04 -10.22
N THR A 45 16.56 -7.83 -10.33
CA THR A 45 15.23 -7.44 -9.86
C THR A 45 15.09 -7.74 -8.37
N CYS A 46 14.37 -6.88 -7.65
CA CYS A 46 14.12 -6.97 -6.20
C CYS A 46 14.01 -8.43 -5.73
N SER A 47 15.01 -8.88 -4.98
CA SER A 47 15.13 -10.25 -4.46
C SER A 47 15.97 -10.22 -3.19
N SER A 48 15.92 -11.30 -2.40
CA SER A 48 16.75 -11.44 -1.18
C SER A 48 18.23 -11.71 -1.46
N ILE A 49 18.69 -11.41 -2.68
CA ILE A 49 20.01 -11.78 -3.17
C ILE A 49 21.01 -10.68 -2.82
N ASN A 50 22.15 -11.09 -2.26
CA ASN A 50 23.26 -10.19 -1.96
C ASN A 50 23.82 -9.59 -3.28
N PRO A 51 23.70 -8.27 -3.50
CA PRO A 51 24.06 -7.66 -4.78
C PRO A 51 25.55 -7.80 -5.16
N PRO A 52 26.52 -7.57 -4.26
CA PRO A 52 27.94 -7.90 -4.52
C PRO A 52 28.16 -9.33 -5.02
N ARG A 53 27.53 -10.33 -4.38
CA ARG A 53 27.68 -11.74 -4.78
C ARG A 53 27.13 -11.99 -6.19
N TYR A 54 26.02 -11.36 -6.53
CA TYR A 54 25.43 -11.47 -7.87
C TYR A 54 26.31 -10.83 -8.94
N LEU A 55 26.84 -9.64 -8.64
CA LEU A 55 27.75 -8.92 -9.53
C LEU A 55 29.01 -9.74 -9.86
N ASP A 56 29.66 -10.29 -8.83
CA ASP A 56 30.85 -11.13 -9.00
C ASP A 56 30.55 -12.36 -9.86
N ALA A 57 29.42 -13.03 -9.61
CA ALA A 57 29.03 -14.19 -10.39
C ALA A 57 28.80 -13.87 -11.87
N VAL A 58 28.22 -12.71 -12.19
CA VAL A 58 28.04 -12.25 -13.59
C VAL A 58 29.40 -12.02 -14.25
N VAL A 59 30.33 -11.32 -13.59
CA VAL A 59 31.66 -11.03 -14.13
C VAL A 59 32.45 -12.32 -14.37
N HIS A 60 32.47 -13.23 -13.39
CA HIS A 60 33.18 -14.51 -13.51
C HIS A 60 32.58 -15.38 -14.60
N ARG A 61 31.25 -15.50 -14.70
CA ARG A 61 30.63 -16.33 -15.75
C ARG A 61 30.88 -15.79 -17.16
N VAL A 62 30.93 -14.47 -17.34
CA VAL A 62 31.33 -13.86 -18.61
C VAL A 62 32.79 -14.20 -18.94
N HIS A 63 33.69 -14.13 -17.95
CA HIS A 63 35.08 -14.52 -18.12
C HIS A 63 35.22 -16.00 -18.50
N ASP A 64 34.57 -16.88 -17.74
CA ASP A 64 34.62 -18.34 -17.91
C ASP A 64 34.01 -18.81 -19.24
N ALA A 65 33.07 -18.04 -19.80
CA ALA A 65 32.52 -18.25 -21.14
C ALA A 65 33.49 -17.87 -22.28
N GLY A 66 34.72 -17.44 -21.97
CA GLY A 66 35.76 -17.12 -22.94
C GLY A 66 35.73 -15.70 -23.49
N LEU A 67 34.96 -14.78 -22.87
CA LEU A 67 34.85 -13.38 -23.33
C LEU A 67 35.94 -12.48 -22.72
N GLY A 68 36.70 -13.01 -21.76
CA GLY A 68 37.71 -12.29 -20.98
C GLY A 68 37.08 -11.40 -19.91
N TRP A 69 37.94 -10.68 -19.18
CA TRP A 69 37.48 -9.71 -18.18
C TRP A 69 36.80 -8.51 -18.86
N PRO A 70 35.66 -8.02 -18.33
CA PRO A 70 35.02 -6.81 -18.82
C PRO A 70 35.83 -5.57 -18.41
N ASP A 71 35.88 -4.57 -19.29
CA ASP A 71 36.52 -3.28 -19.02
C ASP A 71 35.60 -2.37 -18.18
N LYS A 72 34.29 -2.58 -18.30
CA LYS A 72 33.26 -1.84 -17.57
C LYS A 72 32.18 -2.78 -17.03
N VAL A 73 31.81 -2.57 -15.77
CA VAL A 73 30.73 -3.30 -15.10
C VAL A 73 29.64 -2.30 -14.71
N GLU A 74 28.42 -2.54 -15.17
CA GLU A 74 27.23 -1.79 -14.77
C GLU A 74 26.34 -2.68 -13.89
N PHE A 75 25.88 -2.15 -12.77
CA PHE A 75 24.92 -2.83 -11.91
C PHE A 75 23.57 -2.11 -11.96
N VAL A 76 22.55 -2.80 -12.47
CA VAL A 76 21.18 -2.29 -12.56
C VAL A 76 20.33 -3.01 -11.55
N TYR A 77 19.98 -2.31 -10.47
CA TYR A 77 19.04 -2.79 -9.47
C TYR A 77 17.66 -2.20 -9.75
N THR A 78 16.69 -3.06 -10.06
CA THR A 78 15.31 -2.65 -10.35
C THR A 78 14.37 -3.26 -9.32
N CYS A 79 13.77 -2.40 -8.49
CA CYS A 79 12.62 -2.77 -7.69
C CYS A 79 11.39 -2.12 -8.31
N GLY A 80 10.35 -2.92 -8.55
CA GLY A 80 9.02 -2.33 -8.67
C GLY A 80 8.74 -1.67 -7.32
N PHE A 81 8.55 -0.35 -7.30
CA PHE A 81 7.87 0.29 -6.18
C PHE A 81 6.46 -0.30 -6.17
N VAL A 82 6.24 -1.33 -5.34
CA VAL A 82 4.88 -1.76 -5.06
C VAL A 82 4.31 -0.64 -4.22
N ARG A 83 3.54 0.26 -4.87
CA ARG A 83 2.82 1.33 -4.18
C ARG A 83 2.14 0.70 -2.95
N PRO A 84 2.27 1.30 -1.75
CA PRO A 84 1.54 0.82 -0.59
C PRO A 84 0.07 0.65 -0.99
N PRO A 85 -0.61 -0.42 -0.56
CA PRO A 85 -2.03 -0.55 -0.82
C PRO A 85 -2.72 0.75 -0.35
N SER A 86 -3.67 1.24 -1.15
CA SER A 86 -4.39 2.49 -0.91
C SER A 86 -5.90 2.24 -1.03
N PHE A 87 -6.73 3.13 -0.48
CA PHE A 87 -8.18 3.10 -0.71
C PHE A 87 -8.59 3.64 -2.08
N GLU A 88 -7.64 4.10 -2.89
CA GLU A 88 -7.89 4.71 -4.21
C GLU A 88 -8.79 5.96 -4.16
N LEU A 89 -8.91 6.58 -2.99
CA LEU A 89 -9.68 7.79 -2.71
C LEU A 89 -8.78 8.82 -2.02
N THR A 90 -8.94 10.09 -2.35
CA THR A 90 -8.39 11.21 -1.56
C THR A 90 -9.19 11.41 -0.26
N PRO A 91 -8.65 12.09 0.77
CA PRO A 91 -9.42 12.39 1.98
C PRO A 91 -10.74 13.12 1.73
N ARG A 92 -10.79 13.96 0.69
CA ARG A 92 -12.00 14.70 0.32
C ARG A 92 -13.04 13.76 -0.27
N GLU A 93 -12.66 12.94 -1.25
CA GLU A 93 -13.57 11.97 -1.88
C GLU A 93 -14.10 10.96 -0.86
N MET A 94 -13.21 10.45 0.00
CA MET A 94 -13.59 9.51 1.07
C MET A 94 -14.62 10.12 2.02
N SER A 95 -14.41 11.36 2.46
CA SER A 95 -15.32 12.00 3.41
C SER A 95 -16.66 12.38 2.79
N GLN A 96 -16.65 12.84 1.54
CA GLN A 96 -17.89 13.12 0.78
C GLN A 96 -18.70 11.83 0.56
N ALA A 97 -18.05 10.75 0.12
CA ALA A 97 -18.72 9.47 -0.05
C ALA A 97 -19.29 8.96 1.27
N MET A 98 -18.52 9.02 2.37
CA MET A 98 -19.02 8.60 3.68
C MET A 98 -20.20 9.44 4.15
N GLU A 99 -20.19 10.77 3.96
CA GLU A 99 -21.33 11.62 4.32
C GLU A 99 -22.60 11.23 3.53
N GLU A 100 -22.47 10.98 2.23
CA GLU A 100 -23.57 10.55 1.38
C GLU A 100 -24.10 9.17 1.82
N ARG A 101 -23.20 8.22 2.07
CA ARG A 101 -23.56 6.84 2.47
C ARG A 101 -24.12 6.76 3.87
N ALA A 102 -23.68 7.60 4.80
CA ALA A 102 -24.24 7.67 6.15
C ALA A 102 -25.75 7.94 6.11
N LYS A 103 -26.21 8.78 5.18
CA LYS A 103 -27.63 9.17 5.06
C LYS A 103 -28.53 8.03 4.57
N GLU A 104 -27.96 6.93 4.06
CA GLU A 104 -28.73 5.73 3.70
C GLU A 104 -29.30 5.03 4.94
N ASP A 105 -28.61 5.10 6.08
CA ASP A 105 -29.13 4.64 7.36
C ASP A 105 -29.98 5.75 8.01
N PHE A 106 -31.24 5.44 8.32
CA PHE A 106 -32.16 6.40 8.93
C PHE A 106 -31.67 6.92 10.28
N THR A 107 -30.88 6.14 11.02
CA THR A 107 -30.30 6.52 12.30
C THR A 107 -29.10 7.47 12.18
N CYS A 108 -28.61 7.69 10.97
CA CYS A 108 -27.40 8.46 10.67
C CYS A 108 -27.65 9.65 9.73
N ARG A 109 -28.92 9.98 9.44
CA ARG A 109 -29.30 11.05 8.49
C ARG A 109 -28.79 12.44 8.85
N ASP A 110 -28.56 12.70 10.13
CA ASP A 110 -28.12 14.00 10.61
C ASP A 110 -26.59 14.18 10.56
N VAL A 111 -25.86 13.17 10.06
CA VAL A 111 -24.41 13.24 9.86
C VAL A 111 -24.07 14.32 8.83
N ARG A 112 -23.11 15.17 9.16
CA ARG A 112 -22.57 16.21 8.27
C ARG A 112 -21.05 16.27 8.37
N ALA A 113 -20.37 16.40 7.23
CA ALA A 113 -18.95 16.71 7.25
C ALA A 113 -18.73 18.16 7.65
N GLY A 114 -17.75 18.41 8.51
CA GLY A 114 -17.16 19.72 8.69
C GLY A 114 -15.70 19.70 8.28
N THR A 115 -15.15 20.89 8.09
CA THR A 115 -13.82 21.05 7.52
C THR A 115 -12.84 21.55 8.56
N TYR A 116 -11.78 20.78 8.75
CA TYR A 116 -10.53 21.23 9.32
C TYR A 116 -9.43 20.79 8.33
N SER A 117 -8.29 21.46 8.29
CA SER A 117 -7.18 21.04 7.43
C SER A 117 -5.87 21.37 8.11
N ILE A 118 -5.04 20.35 8.29
CA ILE A 118 -3.65 20.49 8.74
C ILE A 118 -2.76 20.36 7.50
N PRO A 119 -1.79 21.25 7.27
CA PRO A 119 -0.84 21.12 6.17
C PRO A 119 0.03 19.85 6.31
N GLY A 120 0.35 19.19 5.18
CA GLY A 120 1.31 18.08 5.11
C GLY A 120 0.73 16.73 4.65
N THR A 121 1.34 15.64 5.09
CA THR A 121 0.99 14.25 4.71
C THR A 121 -0.26 13.73 5.40
N GLN A 122 -0.75 14.44 6.42
CA GLN A 122 -1.98 14.11 7.13
C GLN A 122 -3.08 15.11 6.81
N THR A 123 -4.32 14.65 6.83
CA THR A 123 -5.51 15.50 6.72
C THR A 123 -6.44 15.14 7.86
N GLN A 124 -6.81 16.12 8.68
CA GLN A 124 -7.77 15.94 9.77
C GLN A 124 -9.08 16.59 9.37
N GLN A 125 -10.18 15.84 9.41
CA GLN A 125 -11.54 16.32 9.20
C GLN A 125 -12.39 15.92 10.40
N SER A 126 -13.60 16.47 10.52
CA SER A 126 -14.53 16.04 11.58
C SER A 126 -15.89 15.78 10.95
N MET A 127 -16.54 14.70 11.37
CA MET A 127 -17.96 14.46 11.07
C MET A 127 -18.79 14.72 12.31
N PHE A 128 -19.91 15.41 12.12
CA PHE A 128 -20.79 15.90 13.17
C PHE A 128 -22.14 15.20 13.10
N VAL A 129 -22.73 14.93 14.27
CA VAL A 129 -24.16 14.66 14.48
C VAL A 129 -24.63 15.65 15.56
N GLN A 130 -25.94 15.94 15.64
CA GLN A 130 -26.51 17.01 16.49
C GLN A 130 -25.84 17.25 17.86
N ASP A 131 -25.44 16.19 18.56
CA ASP A 131 -24.83 16.26 19.90
C ASP A 131 -23.36 15.81 19.95
N GLY A 132 -22.67 15.70 18.81
CA GLY A 132 -21.41 14.97 18.75
C GLY A 132 -20.49 15.21 17.55
N ALA A 133 -19.20 14.89 17.73
CA ALA A 133 -18.21 14.90 16.67
C ALA A 133 -17.29 13.67 16.73
N VAL A 134 -16.96 13.14 15.55
CA VAL A 134 -15.86 12.19 15.34
C VAL A 134 -14.77 12.89 14.56
N ASP A 135 -13.56 12.87 15.12
CA ASP A 135 -12.37 13.31 14.43
C ASP A 135 -11.86 12.21 13.51
N MET A 136 -11.60 12.60 12.27
CA MET A 136 -11.13 11.75 11.19
C MET A 136 -9.72 12.17 10.81
N LYS A 137 -8.78 11.23 10.85
CA LYS A 137 -7.39 11.46 10.44
C LYS A 137 -7.05 10.53 9.30
N PHE A 138 -6.65 11.13 8.18
CA PHE A 138 -6.22 10.42 6.98
C PHE A 138 -4.73 10.60 6.78
N SER A 139 -4.02 9.48 6.61
CA SER A 139 -2.65 9.48 6.08
C SER A 139 -2.71 9.20 4.58
N LYS A 140 -1.89 9.92 3.81
CA LYS A 140 -1.86 9.83 2.34
C LYS A 140 -0.53 9.29 1.81
N ASP A 141 -0.57 8.67 0.64
CA ASP A 141 0.62 8.44 -0.19
C ASP A 141 1.05 9.71 -0.96
N GLU A 142 2.09 9.58 -1.77
CA GLU A 142 2.65 10.67 -2.59
C GLU A 142 1.66 11.20 -3.64
N ASP A 143 0.69 10.38 -4.06
CA ASP A 143 -0.38 10.74 -4.99
C ASP A 143 -1.60 11.34 -4.29
N GLY A 144 -1.55 11.50 -2.96
CA GLY A 144 -2.60 12.07 -2.15
C GLY A 144 -3.74 11.12 -1.81
N ARG A 145 -3.59 9.81 -2.05
CA ARG A 145 -4.59 8.77 -1.77
C ARG A 145 -4.47 8.27 -0.35
N VAL A 146 -5.61 7.96 0.27
CA VAL A 146 -5.64 7.50 1.65
C VAL A 146 -5.03 6.10 1.76
N VAL A 147 -4.01 5.95 2.61
CA VAL A 147 -3.38 4.67 2.98
C VAL A 147 -3.72 4.23 4.41
N LYS A 148 -4.26 5.14 5.21
CA LYS A 148 -4.78 4.86 6.55
C LYS A 148 -5.82 5.91 6.92
N ALA A 149 -6.94 5.46 7.46
CA ALA A 149 -7.98 6.31 8.01
C ALA A 149 -8.21 5.94 9.48
N GLN A 150 -8.38 6.94 10.34
CA GLN A 150 -8.61 6.76 11.77
C GLN A 150 -9.75 7.67 12.21
N TRP A 151 -10.66 7.12 13.00
CA TRP A 151 -11.80 7.81 13.59
C TRP A 151 -11.69 7.72 15.11
N THR A 152 -11.79 8.85 15.78
CA THR A 152 -11.74 8.95 17.24
C THR A 152 -12.84 9.89 17.71
N THR A 153 -13.62 9.49 18.70
CA THR A 153 -14.52 10.43 19.39
C THR A 153 -13.71 11.25 20.39
N GLY A 154 -13.76 12.58 20.30
CA GLY A 154 -13.13 13.45 21.29
C GLY A 154 -13.70 13.22 22.70
N GLU A 155 -12.84 13.29 23.73
CA GLU A 155 -13.17 12.86 25.10
C GLU A 155 -14.22 13.72 25.83
N GLN A 156 -14.64 14.88 25.31
CA GLN A 156 -15.14 15.94 26.21
C GLN A 156 -16.62 16.30 26.18
N PHE A 157 -17.48 15.79 25.26
CA PHE A 157 -18.84 16.37 25.15
C PHE A 157 -20.01 15.42 24.84
N MET A 158 -19.81 14.10 24.75
CA MET A 158 -20.90 13.15 24.40
C MET A 158 -21.12 12.07 25.44
N GLN A 159 -22.37 11.61 25.58
CA GLN A 159 -22.66 10.40 26.34
C GLN A 159 -22.06 9.17 25.62
N PRO A 160 -21.55 8.14 26.34
CA PRO A 160 -20.93 6.96 25.71
C PRO A 160 -21.82 6.27 24.67
N LYS A 161 -23.15 6.27 24.87
CA LYS A 161 -24.13 5.70 23.93
C LYS A 161 -24.19 6.48 22.60
N GLU A 162 -24.06 7.80 22.66
CA GLU A 162 -24.04 8.67 21.48
C GLU A 162 -22.73 8.55 20.72
N GLN A 163 -21.61 8.44 21.44
CA GLN A 163 -20.29 8.15 20.86
C GLN A 163 -20.32 6.83 20.07
N LEU A 164 -20.86 5.76 20.67
CA LEU A 164 -20.97 4.45 20.02
C LEU A 164 -21.88 4.50 18.79
N ARG A 165 -23.04 5.20 18.89
CA ARG A 165 -23.95 5.39 17.76
C ARG A 165 -23.24 6.10 16.61
N LEU A 166 -22.51 7.19 16.90
CA LEU A 166 -21.80 7.94 15.88
C LEU A 166 -20.73 7.09 15.21
N MET A 167 -19.95 6.34 15.99
CA MET A 167 -18.96 5.42 15.43
C MET A 167 -19.59 4.30 14.58
N ARG A 168 -20.74 3.76 14.98
CA ARG A 168 -21.51 2.81 14.16
C ARG A 168 -21.97 3.44 12.84
N CYS A 169 -22.42 4.70 12.86
CA CYS A 169 -22.72 5.44 11.63
C CYS A 169 -21.48 5.59 10.73
N MET A 170 -20.32 5.89 11.31
CA MET A 170 -19.05 5.99 10.55
C MET A 170 -18.64 4.64 9.98
N THR A 171 -18.82 3.55 10.73
CA THR A 171 -18.55 2.19 10.26
C THR A 171 -19.47 1.83 9.10
N TYR A 172 -20.77 2.07 9.23
CA TYR A 172 -21.72 1.84 8.14
C TYR A 172 -21.33 2.62 6.87
N ALA A 173 -21.08 3.93 7.02
CA ALA A 173 -20.66 4.79 5.93
C ALA A 173 -19.36 4.32 5.26
N LEU A 174 -18.37 3.90 6.07
CA LEU A 174 -17.10 3.37 5.60
C LEU A 174 -17.29 2.09 4.78
N LEU A 175 -18.06 1.13 5.30
CA LEU A 175 -18.32 -0.14 4.63
C LEU A 175 -19.05 0.08 3.30
N ARG A 176 -20.06 0.94 3.27
CA ARG A 176 -20.78 1.31 2.04
C ARG A 176 -19.92 2.07 1.03
N THR A 177 -18.88 2.76 1.51
CA THR A 177 -17.93 3.49 0.65
C THR A 177 -16.88 2.55 0.05
N LEU A 178 -16.32 1.65 0.85
CA LEU A 178 -15.20 0.79 0.45
C LEU A 178 -15.64 -0.54 -0.16
N ALA A 179 -16.80 -1.06 0.23
CA ALA A 179 -17.35 -2.33 -0.26
C ALA A 179 -18.81 -2.14 -0.71
N PRO A 180 -19.06 -1.30 -1.75
CA PRO A 180 -20.41 -1.00 -2.23
C PRO A 180 -21.18 -2.22 -2.74
N GLU A 181 -20.48 -3.32 -3.04
CA GLU A 181 -21.03 -4.60 -3.43
C GLU A 181 -21.73 -5.35 -2.29
N LEU A 182 -21.42 -5.03 -1.03
CA LEU A 182 -22.08 -5.66 0.12
C LEU A 182 -23.54 -5.23 0.22
N SER A 183 -24.41 -6.22 0.43
CA SER A 183 -25.81 -5.98 0.79
C SER A 183 -25.94 -5.30 2.16
N THR A 184 -27.09 -4.69 2.44
CA THR A 184 -27.36 -4.05 3.74
C THR A 184 -27.17 -5.01 4.92
N GLN A 185 -27.55 -6.28 4.75
CA GLN A 185 -27.42 -7.30 5.80
C GLN A 185 -25.97 -7.69 6.05
N GLU A 186 -25.16 -7.78 4.99
CA GLU A 186 -23.71 -8.03 5.11
C GLU A 186 -23.03 -6.85 5.80
N VAL A 187 -23.37 -5.61 5.42
CA VAL A 187 -22.83 -4.40 6.08
C VAL A 187 -23.15 -4.39 7.57
N GLN A 188 -24.37 -4.77 7.97
CA GLN A 188 -24.73 -4.87 9.39
C GLN A 188 -23.94 -5.96 10.11
N THR A 189 -23.76 -7.12 9.47
CA THR A 189 -22.98 -8.24 10.02
C THR A 189 -21.52 -7.83 10.26
N GLU A 190 -20.90 -7.18 9.29
CA GLU A 190 -19.52 -6.67 9.41
C GLU A 190 -19.42 -5.57 10.45
N ALA A 191 -20.39 -4.65 10.51
CA ALA A 191 -20.42 -3.59 11.51
C ALA A 191 -20.54 -4.12 12.95
N ASP A 192 -21.35 -5.16 13.17
CA ASP A 192 -21.47 -5.83 14.48
C ASP A 192 -20.19 -6.61 14.84
N ALA A 193 -19.49 -7.18 13.85
CA ALA A 193 -18.19 -7.81 14.07
C ALA A 193 -17.11 -6.78 14.44
N ILE A 194 -17.16 -5.58 13.85
CA ILE A 194 -16.27 -4.45 14.19
C ILE A 194 -16.59 -3.93 15.59
N TRP A 195 -17.85 -3.90 16.02
CA TRP A 195 -18.25 -3.41 17.35
C TRP A 195 -18.88 -4.52 18.20
N PRO A 196 -18.07 -5.48 18.70
CA PRO A 196 -18.58 -6.64 19.39
C PRO A 196 -19.27 -6.23 20.71
N ALA A 197 -20.36 -6.93 21.03
CA ALA A 197 -21.21 -6.60 22.18
C ALA A 197 -20.48 -6.66 23.54
N ASN A 198 -19.38 -7.41 23.63
CA ASN A 198 -18.55 -7.50 24.83
C ASN A 198 -17.65 -6.28 25.05
N GLY A 199 -17.57 -5.37 24.08
CA GLY A 199 -16.78 -4.14 24.16
C GLY A 199 -15.28 -4.34 23.97
N ASP A 200 -14.83 -5.50 23.50
CA ASP A 200 -13.42 -5.76 23.20
C ASP A 200 -12.97 -5.05 21.92
N SER A 201 -11.66 -5.04 21.67
CA SER A 201 -11.11 -4.64 20.37
C SER A 201 -11.39 -5.70 19.32
N ALA A 202 -11.76 -5.29 18.11
CA ALA A 202 -11.89 -6.17 16.97
C ALA A 202 -10.89 -5.83 15.86
N SER A 203 -10.58 -6.81 15.02
CA SER A 203 -9.87 -6.64 13.76
C SER A 203 -10.57 -7.50 12.72
N VAL A 204 -11.23 -6.84 11.76
CA VAL A 204 -12.11 -7.48 10.78
C VAL A 204 -11.57 -7.22 9.39
N LYS A 205 -11.36 -8.28 8.60
CA LYS A 205 -10.91 -8.20 7.21
C LYS A 205 -12.13 -8.20 6.29
N ILE A 206 -12.28 -7.14 5.51
CA ILE A 206 -13.36 -6.95 4.53
C ILE A 206 -12.71 -6.76 3.16
N GLY A 207 -12.75 -7.79 2.33
CA GLY A 207 -12.12 -7.75 1.00
C GLY A 207 -10.64 -7.38 1.06
N ARG A 208 -10.30 -6.20 0.53
CA ARG A 208 -8.92 -5.66 0.46
C ARG A 208 -8.59 -4.70 1.59
N TYR A 209 -9.38 -4.68 2.67
CA TYR A 209 -9.19 -3.76 3.78
C TYR A 209 -9.28 -4.51 5.11
N THR A 210 -8.62 -3.96 6.13
CA THR A 210 -8.81 -4.33 7.53
C THR A 210 -9.37 -3.12 8.26
N VAL A 211 -10.37 -3.37 9.11
CA VAL A 211 -10.91 -2.41 10.06
C VAL A 211 -10.65 -2.91 11.46
N GLU A 212 -9.90 -2.13 12.23
CA GLU A 212 -9.67 -2.34 13.65
C GLU A 212 -10.55 -1.40 14.46
N SER A 213 -11.01 -1.87 15.60
CA SER A 213 -11.78 -1.08 16.55
C SER A 213 -11.28 -1.29 17.98
N LYS A 214 -11.50 -0.28 18.81
CA LYS A 214 -11.35 -0.35 20.26
C LYS A 214 -12.51 0.39 20.89
N SER A 215 -13.08 -0.17 21.96
CA SER A 215 -14.19 0.49 22.66
C SER A 215 -13.71 1.46 23.75
N LYS A 216 -12.42 1.43 24.15
CA LYS A 216 -11.82 2.26 25.20
C LYS A 216 -10.34 2.58 24.90
N PRO A 217 -10.01 3.81 24.45
CA PRO A 217 -10.93 4.83 23.96
C PRO A 217 -11.67 4.33 22.72
N LEU A 218 -12.83 4.93 22.42
CA LEU A 218 -13.63 4.56 21.26
C LEU A 218 -12.91 5.02 19.98
N GLU A 219 -12.36 4.06 19.25
CA GLU A 219 -11.48 4.28 18.10
C GLU A 219 -11.77 3.26 17.01
N MET A 220 -11.73 3.70 15.76
CA MET A 220 -11.73 2.84 14.58
C MET A 220 -10.56 3.21 13.68
N ILE A 221 -9.87 2.22 13.13
CA ILE A 221 -8.78 2.42 12.17
C ILE A 221 -9.05 1.52 10.97
N ALA A 222 -8.99 2.08 9.77
CA ALA A 222 -9.07 1.32 8.55
C ALA A 222 -7.79 1.48 7.73
N TYR A 223 -7.30 0.38 7.17
CA TYR A 223 -6.18 0.39 6.24
C TYR A 223 -6.35 -0.72 5.19
N PRO A 224 -5.91 -0.48 3.95
CA PRO A 224 -5.95 -1.48 2.91
C PRO A 224 -4.86 -2.53 3.14
N VAL A 225 -5.15 -3.77 2.76
CA VAL A 225 -4.28 -4.94 2.88
C VAL A 225 -4.09 -5.59 1.52
N ARG A 226 -2.98 -6.33 1.38
CA ARG A 226 -2.70 -7.10 0.16
C ARG A 226 -3.55 -8.37 0.07
#